data_AF-A0A1F6EIT1-F1
#
_entry.id   AF-A0A1F6EIT1-F1
#
_cell.length_a   1.000
_cell.length_b   1.000
_cell.length_c   1.000
_cell.angle_alpha   90.00
_cell.angle_beta   90.00
_cell.angle_gamma   90.00
#
_symmetry.space_group_name_H-M   'P 1'
#
loop_
_entity.id
_entity.type
_entity.pdbx_description
1 polymer ?
#
loop_
_entity_poly.entity_id
_entity_poly.type
_entity_poly.pdbx_seq_one_letter_code
_entity_poly.pdbx_strand_id
1 'polypeptide(L)'
;MKALAANQAEAGGWDGFISLSGTSPDYGPTLASGIFTGYAWGDTNLGWISFNSPYHEAVTPWVPCTPTYVCTDETHYDDECTIEIENIPCSAGLVCSTGQCVIPPEPFTPPGDELTVNPRLIRKGGTVSISWDVTYADSCTVTGGGITWTGTSSATADCTHDASGEACVSPPINAQTTFTLTCTGLGGDLTETATVYISPLWKEL
;
A
#
# COMPACT_ATOMS: atom_id res chain seq x y z
N MET A 1 26.23 -19.38 -35.55
CA MET A 1 24.79 -19.67 -35.31
C MET A 1 24.27 -20.42 -36.51
N LYS A 2 23.61 -21.58 -36.34
CA LYS A 2 22.94 -22.29 -37.46
C LYS A 2 21.52 -21.72 -37.58
N ALA A 3 21.14 -21.21 -38.75
CA ALA A 3 19.80 -20.70 -38.99
C ALA A 3 18.99 -21.73 -39.80
N LEU A 4 17.75 -21.99 -39.39
CA LEU A 4 16.77 -22.78 -40.13
C LEU A 4 15.77 -21.81 -40.76
N ALA A 5 15.54 -21.92 -42.07
CA ALA A 5 14.55 -21.10 -42.76
C ALA A 5 13.14 -21.50 -42.31
N ALA A 6 12.40 -20.57 -41.72
CA ALA A 6 10.96 -20.75 -41.52
C ALA A 6 10.29 -20.51 -42.87
N ASN A 7 9.68 -21.55 -43.45
CA ASN A 7 8.34 -21.46 -44.09
C ASN A 7 7.93 -22.71 -44.87
N GLN A 8 8.79 -23.70 -45.16
CA GLN A 8 8.41 -25.05 -45.64
C GLN A 8 9.53 -26.06 -45.30
N ALA A 9 9.19 -27.26 -44.82
CA ALA A 9 10.18 -28.29 -44.45
C ALA A 9 10.92 -28.89 -45.68
N GLU A 10 10.34 -28.76 -46.88
CA GLU A 10 10.92 -29.33 -48.12
C GLU A 10 11.69 -28.32 -48.99
N ALA A 11 11.81 -27.05 -48.60
CA ALA A 11 12.64 -26.07 -49.29
C ALA A 11 14.09 -26.17 -48.79
N GLY A 12 14.77 -27.28 -49.14
CA GLY A 12 16.21 -27.52 -48.99
C GLY A 12 16.92 -26.59 -48.00
N GLY A 13 16.84 -26.93 -46.71
CA GLY A 13 17.36 -26.09 -45.63
C GLY A 13 18.82 -25.72 -45.85
N TRP A 14 19.15 -24.46 -45.54
CA TRP A 14 20.53 -24.00 -45.55
C TRP A 14 21.31 -24.66 -44.42
N ASP A 15 22.28 -25.53 -44.75
CA ASP A 15 23.33 -25.97 -43.83
C ASP A 15 24.61 -25.19 -44.17
N GLY A 16 24.93 -24.20 -43.35
CA GLY A 16 26.08 -23.34 -43.57
C GLY A 16 26.28 -22.37 -42.41
N PHE A 17 27.46 -21.76 -42.38
CA PHE A 17 27.74 -20.68 -41.45
C PHE A 17 27.27 -19.36 -42.03
N ILE A 18 26.71 -18.54 -41.14
CA ILE A 18 26.37 -17.14 -41.41
C ILE A 18 27.41 -16.31 -40.69
N SER A 19 28.09 -15.45 -41.44
CA SER A 19 28.95 -14.43 -40.87
C SER A 19 28.12 -13.23 -40.46
N LEU A 20 28.22 -12.84 -39.19
CA LEU A 20 27.52 -11.68 -38.64
C LEU A 20 28.37 -10.41 -38.68
N SER A 21 29.59 -10.46 -39.19
CA SER A 21 30.40 -9.27 -39.43
C SER A 21 31.37 -9.46 -40.57
N GLY A 22 31.72 -8.38 -41.26
CA GLY A 22 32.74 -8.36 -42.30
C GLY A 22 33.20 -6.93 -42.55
N THR A 23 34.37 -6.77 -43.15
CA THR A 23 34.97 -5.44 -43.39
C THR A 23 35.20 -5.15 -44.88
N SER A 24 34.83 -6.07 -45.77
CA SER A 24 34.91 -5.91 -47.23
C SER A 24 33.93 -6.86 -47.94
N PRO A 25 32.66 -6.47 -48.15
CA PRO A 25 32.05 -5.20 -47.73
C PRO A 25 31.89 -5.13 -46.21
N ASP A 26 31.72 -3.92 -45.67
CA ASP A 26 31.33 -3.76 -44.26
C ASP A 26 29.87 -4.21 -44.10
N TYR A 27 29.65 -5.24 -43.28
CA TYR A 27 28.32 -5.79 -43.04
C TYR A 27 28.22 -6.38 -41.65
N GLY A 28 26.99 -6.48 -41.15
CA GLY A 28 26.65 -7.06 -39.86
C GLY A 28 25.35 -6.47 -39.31
N PRO A 29 24.73 -7.13 -38.30
CA PRO A 29 23.59 -6.56 -37.60
C PRO A 29 24.03 -5.40 -36.71
N THR A 30 23.24 -4.32 -36.71
CA THR A 30 23.43 -3.15 -35.85
C THR A 30 22.19 -2.93 -35.01
N LEU A 31 22.36 -2.71 -33.70
CA LEU A 31 21.29 -2.27 -32.80
C LEU A 31 21.56 -0.82 -32.41
N ALA A 32 20.69 0.09 -32.86
CA ALA A 32 20.76 1.50 -32.51
C ALA A 32 19.36 2.01 -32.18
N SER A 33 19.21 2.66 -31.02
CA SER A 33 17.94 3.25 -30.56
C SER A 33 16.74 2.29 -30.64
N GLY A 34 16.92 1.02 -30.24
CA GLY A 34 15.87 0.00 -30.27
C GLY A 34 15.54 -0.56 -31.67
N ILE A 35 16.22 -0.11 -32.71
CA ILE A 35 16.03 -0.58 -34.09
C ILE A 35 17.16 -1.53 -34.46
N PHE A 36 16.80 -2.75 -34.85
CA PHE A 36 17.74 -3.74 -35.36
C PHE A 36 17.79 -3.64 -36.89
N THR A 37 18.98 -3.41 -37.43
CA THR A 37 19.22 -3.14 -38.86
C THR A 37 20.45 -3.87 -39.35
N GLY A 38 20.73 -3.76 -40.65
CA GLY A 38 21.89 -4.42 -41.29
C GLY A 38 21.54 -5.76 -41.93
N TYR A 39 22.58 -6.47 -42.38
CA TYR A 39 22.45 -7.77 -43.02
C TYR A 39 23.68 -8.65 -42.76
N ALA A 40 23.50 -9.95 -42.90
CA ALA A 40 24.54 -10.97 -42.75
C ALA A 40 24.60 -11.88 -43.98
N TRP A 41 25.80 -12.37 -44.30
CA TRP A 41 26.05 -13.22 -45.46
C TRP A 41 26.39 -14.65 -45.07
N GLY A 42 25.94 -15.61 -45.88
CA GLY A 42 26.38 -17.00 -45.84
C GLY A 42 27.70 -17.21 -46.58
N ASP A 43 28.52 -18.16 -46.10
CA ASP A 43 29.92 -18.32 -46.54
C ASP A 43 30.09 -19.16 -47.82
N THR A 44 29.09 -19.96 -48.23
CA THR A 44 29.32 -21.00 -49.27
C THR A 44 28.18 -21.18 -50.30
N ASN A 45 27.02 -20.55 -50.12
CA ASN A 45 25.97 -20.48 -51.15
C ASN A 45 25.36 -19.07 -51.14
N LEU A 46 24.61 -18.67 -52.17
CA LEU A 46 24.18 -17.28 -52.36
C LEU A 46 22.93 -16.96 -51.53
N GLY A 47 23.10 -16.17 -50.47
CA GLY A 47 21.98 -15.67 -49.67
C GLY A 47 22.42 -14.70 -48.59
N TRP A 48 21.58 -13.70 -48.32
CA TRP A 48 21.73 -12.75 -47.22
C TRP A 48 20.51 -12.84 -46.31
N ILE A 49 20.73 -12.53 -45.04
CA ILE A 49 19.65 -12.35 -44.06
C ILE A 49 19.51 -10.85 -43.82
N SER A 50 18.32 -10.32 -44.06
CA SER A 50 17.96 -8.96 -43.63
C SER A 50 17.64 -8.95 -42.16
N PHE A 51 18.18 -7.98 -41.43
CA PHE A 51 17.69 -7.63 -40.09
C PHE A 51 16.77 -6.41 -40.09
N ASN A 52 16.61 -5.76 -41.25
CA ASN A 52 15.71 -4.62 -41.42
C ASN A 52 14.27 -5.11 -41.58
N SER A 53 13.47 -5.06 -40.51
CA SER A 53 12.05 -5.38 -40.52
C SER A 53 11.21 -4.12 -40.23
N PRO A 54 10.21 -3.77 -41.05
CA PRO A 54 9.32 -2.65 -40.78
C PRO A 54 8.31 -2.94 -39.66
N TYR A 55 8.27 -4.16 -39.12
CA TYR A 55 7.25 -4.59 -38.16
C TYR A 55 7.77 -4.89 -36.74
N HIS A 56 9.06 -4.71 -36.44
CA HIS A 56 9.58 -4.94 -35.08
C HIS A 56 10.73 -3.99 -34.73
N GLU A 57 10.53 -3.20 -33.70
CA GLU A 57 11.61 -2.73 -32.83
C GLU A 57 12.26 -3.97 -32.18
N ALA A 58 13.58 -4.00 -32.05
CA ALA A 58 14.21 -5.02 -31.22
C ALA A 58 13.79 -4.76 -29.77
N VAL A 59 12.73 -5.45 -29.35
CA VAL A 59 12.37 -5.54 -27.95
C VAL A 59 13.45 -6.41 -27.32
N THR A 60 14.46 -5.79 -26.73
CA THR A 60 15.18 -6.43 -25.64
C THR A 60 14.28 -6.25 -24.43
N PRO A 61 13.53 -7.27 -23.95
CA PRO A 61 12.93 -7.17 -22.64
C PRO A 61 14.05 -7.40 -21.63
N TRP A 62 15.05 -6.54 -21.62
CA TRP A 62 15.65 -6.21 -20.34
C TRP A 62 14.76 -5.13 -19.76
N VAL A 63 13.67 -5.60 -19.15
CA VAL A 63 12.93 -4.83 -18.18
C VAL A 63 13.71 -5.05 -16.88
N PRO A 64 14.55 -4.10 -16.42
CA PRO A 64 15.09 -4.21 -15.08
C PRO A 64 13.94 -4.37 -14.12
N CYS A 65 14.13 -5.22 -13.13
CA CYS A 65 13.15 -5.46 -12.08
C CYS A 65 12.69 -4.11 -11.49
N THR A 66 11.46 -3.71 -11.76
CA THR A 66 10.70 -2.92 -10.79
C THR A 66 10.03 -3.93 -9.85
N PRO A 67 10.20 -3.84 -8.52
CA PRO A 67 10.39 -2.60 -7.76
C PRO A 67 11.47 -2.65 -6.65
N THR A 68 11.56 -1.51 -5.96
CA THR A 68 11.97 -1.30 -4.55
C THR A 68 13.47 -1.24 -4.24
N TYR A 69 13.89 0.01 -4.00
CA TYR A 69 15.03 0.51 -3.24
C TYR A 69 15.91 -0.54 -2.54
N VAL A 70 17.16 -0.65 -2.96
CA VAL A 70 18.27 -1.27 -2.23
C VAL A 70 19.50 -0.38 -2.54
N CYS A 71 20.33 0.09 -1.61
CA CYS A 71 21.29 -0.65 -0.77
C CYS A 71 21.74 0.18 0.46
N THR A 72 21.58 -0.35 1.67
CA THR A 72 22.63 -0.81 2.63
C THR A 72 23.42 0.21 3.45
N ASP A 73 23.25 1.51 3.22
CA ASP A 73 23.99 2.55 3.96
C ASP A 73 23.08 3.80 4.00
N GLU A 74 23.31 4.76 4.91
CA GLU A 74 22.37 5.85 5.28
C GLU A 74 21.93 6.83 4.16
N THR A 75 22.15 6.55 2.87
CA THR A 75 21.87 7.44 1.72
C THR A 75 21.01 6.78 0.63
N HIS A 76 20.00 7.50 0.12
CA HIS A 76 19.10 7.05 -0.95
C HIS A 76 19.54 7.65 -2.30
N TYR A 77 19.66 6.82 -3.33
CA TYR A 77 19.99 7.25 -4.69
C TYR A 77 18.87 6.89 -5.69
N ASP A 78 18.85 7.55 -6.84
CA ASP A 78 17.98 7.19 -7.97
C ASP A 78 18.30 5.79 -8.54
N ASP A 79 17.45 5.32 -9.46
CA ASP A 79 17.57 4.00 -10.10
C ASP A 79 18.83 3.84 -10.97
N GLU A 80 19.50 4.94 -11.29
CA GLU A 80 20.78 4.98 -11.99
C GLU A 80 21.98 5.14 -11.04
N CYS A 81 21.75 5.27 -9.73
CA CYS A 81 22.75 5.61 -8.71
C CYS A 81 23.57 6.88 -9.06
N THR A 82 22.96 7.83 -9.76
CA THR A 82 23.64 9.05 -10.23
C THR A 82 23.34 10.26 -9.38
N ILE A 83 22.16 10.32 -8.77
CA ILE A 83 21.71 11.46 -7.97
C ILE A 83 21.32 10.96 -6.58
N GLU A 84 21.81 11.67 -5.56
CA GLU A 84 21.33 11.51 -4.19
C GLU A 84 19.92 12.11 -4.10
N ILE A 85 18.93 11.27 -3.79
CA ILE A 85 17.56 11.72 -3.63
C ILE A 85 17.35 12.00 -2.14
N GLU A 86 17.03 13.26 -1.82
CA GLU A 86 16.52 13.59 -0.50
C GLU A 86 15.10 13.02 -0.38
N ASN A 87 14.94 11.99 0.45
CA ASN A 87 13.61 11.49 0.81
C ASN A 87 12.91 12.59 1.61
N ILE A 88 12.07 13.37 0.93
CA ILE A 88 11.15 14.26 1.61
C ILE A 88 10.03 13.37 2.16
N PRO A 89 9.98 13.11 3.48
CA PRO A 89 8.83 12.41 4.04
C PRO A 89 7.59 13.23 3.71
N CYS A 90 6.46 12.56 3.51
CA CYS A 90 5.20 13.25 3.37
C CYS A 90 5.01 14.22 4.55
N SER A 91 4.45 15.40 4.28
CA SER A 91 4.11 16.35 5.34
C SER A 91 3.28 15.64 6.41
N ALA A 92 3.42 16.08 7.67
CA ALA A 92 2.86 15.39 8.83
C ALA A 92 1.40 14.92 8.59
N GLY A 93 1.20 13.61 8.73
CA GLY A 93 -0.10 12.91 8.63
C GLY A 93 -0.51 12.43 7.23
N LEU A 94 0.17 12.82 6.16
CA LEU A 94 -0.06 12.23 4.83
C LEU A 94 0.63 10.86 4.71
N VAL A 95 0.01 9.93 3.99
CA VAL A 95 0.54 8.58 3.77
C VAL A 95 1.11 8.44 2.36
N CYS A 96 2.22 7.72 2.23
CA CYS A 96 2.81 7.42 0.93
C CYS A 96 2.06 6.24 0.30
N SER A 97 1.35 6.49 -0.79
CA SER A 97 0.68 5.47 -1.59
C SER A 97 1.10 5.64 -3.04
N THR A 98 1.65 4.59 -3.65
CA THR A 98 2.09 4.59 -5.06
C THR A 98 3.06 5.72 -5.43
N GLY A 99 3.93 6.13 -4.50
CA GLY A 99 4.90 7.21 -4.73
C GLY A 99 4.31 8.62 -4.67
N GLN A 100 3.06 8.78 -4.21
CA GLN A 100 2.45 10.08 -3.94
C GLN A 100 2.01 10.19 -2.48
N CYS A 101 2.09 11.40 -1.93
CA CYS A 101 1.49 11.72 -0.64
C CYS A 101 -0.01 11.92 -0.82
N VAL A 102 -0.79 11.00 -0.28
CA VAL A 102 -2.26 11.05 -0.34
C VAL A 102 -2.83 11.23 1.05
N ILE A 103 -4.06 11.75 1.10
CA ILE A 103 -4.84 11.83 2.33
C ILE A 103 -5.16 10.37 2.75
N PRO A 104 -4.92 9.98 4.02
CA PRO A 104 -5.30 8.66 4.50
C PRO A 104 -6.83 8.45 4.42
N PRO A 105 -7.31 7.20 4.45
CA PRO A 105 -8.75 6.93 4.49
C PRO A 105 -9.42 7.61 5.69
N GLU A 106 -10.74 7.82 5.59
CA GLU A 106 -11.52 8.35 6.72
C GLU A 106 -11.43 7.40 7.93
N PRO A 107 -11.46 7.94 9.17
CA PRO A 107 -11.47 7.11 10.36
C PRO A 107 -12.68 6.16 10.36
N PHE A 108 -12.44 4.90 10.72
CA PHE A 108 -13.51 3.91 10.83
C PHE A 108 -13.24 2.90 11.94
N THR A 109 -14.31 2.27 12.41
CA THR A 109 -14.33 1.19 13.39
C THR A 109 -14.63 -0.13 12.69
N PRO A 110 -13.76 -1.14 12.81
CA PRO A 110 -14.09 -2.49 12.36
C PRO A 110 -15.29 -3.07 13.13
N PRO A 111 -16.01 -4.06 12.55
CA PRO A 111 -17.11 -4.71 13.26
C PRO A 111 -16.65 -5.39 14.55
N GLY A 112 -17.25 -5.02 15.69
CA GLY A 112 -16.88 -5.50 17.03
C GLY A 112 -16.00 -4.54 17.83
N ASP A 113 -15.41 -3.54 17.16
CA ASP A 113 -14.51 -2.54 17.76
C ASP A 113 -15.18 -1.17 17.91
N GLU A 114 -16.48 -1.09 17.60
CA GLU A 114 -17.28 0.12 17.80
C GLU A 114 -17.32 0.53 19.28
N LEU A 115 -17.69 1.79 19.53
CA LEU A 115 -17.91 2.30 20.87
C LEU A 115 -18.97 1.45 21.58
N THR A 116 -18.49 0.65 22.53
CA THR A 116 -19.29 -0.32 23.27
C THR A 116 -19.26 0.02 24.74
N VAL A 117 -20.41 -0.17 25.41
CA VAL A 117 -20.55 0.07 26.84
C VAL A 117 -21.19 -1.14 27.49
N ASN A 118 -20.54 -1.69 28.50
CA ASN A 118 -20.98 -2.90 29.17
C ASN A 118 -20.86 -2.75 30.70
N PRO A 119 -21.95 -2.94 31.46
CA PRO A 119 -23.33 -3.20 31.02
C PRO A 119 -24.08 -1.93 30.58
N ARG A 120 -25.05 -2.05 29.66
CA ARG A 120 -25.90 -0.92 29.20
C ARG A 120 -27.04 -0.55 30.15
N LEU A 121 -27.32 -1.38 31.15
CA LEU A 121 -28.35 -1.15 32.16
C LEU A 121 -27.74 -1.37 33.55
N ILE A 122 -27.73 -0.32 34.36
CA ILE A 122 -27.14 -0.34 35.69
C ILE A 122 -28.09 0.23 36.73
N ARG A 123 -27.85 -0.08 38.00
CA ARG A 123 -28.46 0.66 39.11
C ARG A 123 -27.75 2.00 39.27
N LYS A 124 -28.45 2.96 39.88
CA LYS A 124 -27.88 4.26 40.23
C LYS A 124 -26.60 4.07 41.07
N GLY A 125 -25.52 4.73 40.69
CA GLY A 125 -24.20 4.62 41.31
C GLY A 125 -23.34 3.45 40.78
N GLY A 126 -23.85 2.67 39.82
CA GLY A 126 -23.04 1.67 39.13
C GLY A 126 -22.01 2.28 38.18
N THR A 127 -20.99 1.50 37.84
CA THR A 127 -19.97 1.81 36.84
C THR A 127 -20.14 0.93 35.61
N VAL A 128 -19.55 1.32 34.49
CA VAL A 128 -19.54 0.55 33.24
C VAL A 128 -18.12 0.50 32.67
N SER A 129 -17.84 -0.54 31.90
CA SER A 129 -16.67 -0.62 31.03
C SER A 129 -17.01 -0.06 29.65
N ILE A 130 -16.11 0.73 29.09
CA ILE A 130 -16.23 1.38 27.79
C ILE A 130 -15.02 0.97 26.95
N SER A 131 -15.29 0.40 25.78
CA SER A 131 -14.29 -0.09 24.84
C SER A 131 -14.52 0.47 23.45
N TRP A 132 -13.43 0.73 22.72
CA TRP A 132 -13.44 1.19 21.32
C TRP A 132 -12.05 0.94 20.71
N ASP A 133 -11.99 0.74 19.40
CA ASP A 133 -10.75 0.76 18.62
C ASP A 133 -11.01 1.38 17.23
N VAL A 134 -10.29 2.46 16.91
CA VAL A 134 -10.53 3.27 15.72
C VAL A 134 -9.29 3.26 14.83
N THR A 135 -9.50 2.85 13.57
CA THR A 135 -8.46 2.84 12.53
C THR A 135 -8.46 4.17 11.76
N TYR A 136 -7.27 4.61 11.32
CA TYR A 136 -7.03 5.85 10.55
C TYR A 136 -7.41 7.17 11.26
N ALA A 137 -7.65 7.15 12.58
CA ALA A 137 -7.77 8.35 13.40
C ALA A 137 -6.40 8.84 13.87
N ASP A 138 -6.17 10.16 13.84
CA ASP A 138 -5.01 10.80 14.45
C ASP A 138 -5.23 11.02 15.95
N SER A 139 -6.47 11.35 16.31
CA SER A 139 -6.87 11.51 17.71
C SER A 139 -8.34 11.19 17.90
N CYS A 140 -8.68 10.68 19.09
CA CYS A 140 -10.04 10.36 19.48
C CYS A 140 -10.29 10.87 20.90
N THR A 141 -11.50 11.35 21.16
CA THR A 141 -11.97 11.80 22.47
C THR A 141 -13.32 11.18 22.80
N VAL A 142 -13.42 10.53 23.96
CA VAL A 142 -14.68 10.04 24.53
C VAL A 142 -15.19 11.04 25.56
N THR A 143 -16.44 11.47 25.41
CA THR A 143 -17.12 12.39 26.33
C THR A 143 -18.45 11.82 26.81
N GLY A 144 -18.92 12.28 27.98
CA GLY A 144 -20.21 11.89 28.56
C GLY A 144 -20.07 11.52 30.03
N GLY A 145 -21.12 11.63 30.83
CA GLY A 145 -21.07 11.19 32.24
C GLY A 145 -20.03 11.90 33.12
N GLY A 146 -19.51 13.05 32.69
CA GLY A 146 -18.45 13.79 33.38
C GLY A 146 -17.03 13.31 33.09
N ILE A 147 -16.83 12.41 32.13
CA ILE A 147 -15.50 12.02 31.64
C ILE A 147 -15.15 12.75 30.35
N THR A 148 -13.84 12.94 30.17
CA THR A 148 -13.20 13.27 28.91
C THR A 148 -11.95 12.41 28.84
N TRP A 149 -11.95 11.41 27.95
CA TRP A 149 -10.80 10.55 27.72
C TRP A 149 -10.28 10.74 26.31
N THR A 150 -8.98 10.68 26.12
CA THR A 150 -8.26 10.76 24.86
C THR A 150 -7.55 9.44 24.56
N GLY A 151 -7.61 9.00 23.31
CA GLY A 151 -6.99 7.76 22.85
C GLY A 151 -7.77 7.13 21.69
N THR A 152 -7.06 6.68 20.65
CA THR A 152 -7.66 6.03 19.48
C THR A 152 -8.19 4.63 19.78
N SER A 153 -7.68 4.00 20.84
CA SER A 153 -8.20 2.74 21.39
C SER A 153 -8.39 2.85 22.90
N SER A 154 -9.32 2.09 23.46
CA SER A 154 -9.52 2.00 24.91
C SER A 154 -8.35 1.38 25.66
N ALA A 155 -7.53 0.56 24.99
CA ALA A 155 -6.35 -0.08 25.59
C ALA A 155 -5.17 0.88 25.81
N THR A 156 -5.16 2.03 25.11
CA THR A 156 -4.11 3.04 25.20
C THR A 156 -4.64 4.41 25.61
N ALA A 157 -5.90 4.50 26.03
CA ALA A 157 -6.52 5.76 26.39
C ALA A 157 -6.03 6.29 27.74
N ASP A 158 -6.19 7.59 27.99
CA ASP A 158 -5.84 8.25 29.25
C ASP A 158 -6.88 8.03 30.37
N CYS A 159 -7.38 6.80 30.50
CA CYS A 159 -8.46 6.43 31.39
C CYS A 159 -8.00 5.50 32.53
N THR A 160 -8.89 5.28 33.50
CA THR A 160 -8.71 4.17 34.46
C THR A 160 -9.14 2.88 33.77
N HIS A 161 -8.21 1.95 33.59
CA HIS A 161 -8.49 0.69 32.90
C HIS A 161 -9.09 -0.36 33.85
N ASP A 162 -9.82 -1.30 33.28
CA ASP A 162 -10.27 -2.48 34.00
C ASP A 162 -9.10 -3.45 34.30
N ALA A 163 -9.41 -4.61 34.89
CA ALA A 163 -8.39 -5.59 35.25
C ALA A 163 -7.69 -6.25 34.04
N SER A 164 -8.31 -6.21 32.86
CA SER A 164 -7.72 -6.75 31.62
C SER A 164 -6.79 -5.74 30.95
N GLY A 165 -7.01 -4.44 31.17
CA GLY A 165 -6.29 -3.37 30.50
C GLY A 165 -6.86 -3.01 29.12
N GLU A 166 -7.95 -3.65 28.69
CA GLU A 166 -8.52 -3.47 27.35
C GLU A 166 -9.67 -2.45 27.32
N ALA A 167 -10.29 -2.15 28.47
CA ALA A 167 -11.43 -1.24 28.56
C ALA A 167 -11.25 -0.18 29.65
N CYS A 168 -11.87 0.98 29.43
CA CYS A 168 -11.92 2.08 30.37
C CYS A 168 -13.12 1.97 31.32
N VAL A 169 -12.92 2.23 32.61
CA VAL A 169 -13.96 2.16 33.64
C VAL A 169 -14.50 3.56 33.94
N SER A 170 -15.82 3.73 33.82
CA SER A 170 -16.48 5.00 34.12
C SER A 170 -16.53 5.30 35.62
N PRO A 171 -16.66 6.58 36.01
CA PRO A 171 -17.15 6.95 37.34
C PRO A 171 -18.58 6.44 37.61
N PRO A 172 -19.05 6.47 38.86
CA PRO A 172 -20.43 6.11 39.22
C PRO A 172 -21.48 6.95 38.47
N ILE A 173 -22.37 6.28 37.74
CA ILE A 173 -23.38 6.92 36.90
C ILE A 173 -24.70 7.05 37.67
N ASN A 174 -25.25 8.27 37.72
CA ASN A 174 -26.43 8.60 38.52
C ASN A 174 -27.71 8.88 37.73
N ALA A 175 -27.60 9.01 36.40
CA ALA A 175 -28.69 9.28 35.48
C ALA A 175 -28.38 8.65 34.11
N GLN A 176 -29.38 8.51 33.25
CA GLN A 176 -29.16 8.06 31.87
C GLN A 176 -28.09 8.92 31.22
N THR A 177 -27.09 8.26 30.65
CA THR A 177 -25.89 8.93 30.11
C THR A 177 -25.61 8.39 28.72
N THR A 178 -25.35 9.29 27.79
CA THR A 178 -24.84 8.95 26.46
C THR A 178 -23.37 9.31 26.41
N PHE A 179 -22.55 8.32 26.05
CA PHE A 179 -21.15 8.51 25.72
C PHE A 179 -21.02 8.77 24.23
N THR A 180 -20.17 9.71 23.87
CA THR A 180 -19.88 10.10 22.49
C THR A 180 -18.38 9.98 22.25
N LEU A 181 -18.01 9.15 21.29
CA LEU A 181 -16.66 9.04 20.76
C LEU A 181 -16.56 9.97 19.55
N THR A 182 -15.62 10.91 19.56
CA THR A 182 -15.33 11.82 18.46
C THR A 182 -13.88 11.63 18.04
N CYS A 183 -13.67 11.20 16.81
CA CYS A 183 -12.34 10.98 16.25
C CYS A 183 -12.12 11.90 15.06
N THR A 184 -10.89 12.38 14.96
CA THR A 184 -10.42 13.24 13.88
C THR A 184 -9.24 12.59 13.20
N GLY A 185 -9.21 12.69 11.88
CA GLY A 185 -8.09 12.29 11.05
C GLY A 185 -8.04 13.13 9.79
N LEU A 186 -6.91 13.13 9.10
CA LEU A 186 -6.81 13.87 7.84
C LEU A 186 -7.79 13.38 6.76
N GLY A 187 -8.23 12.13 6.83
CA GLY A 187 -9.25 11.56 5.95
C GLY A 187 -10.68 12.02 6.25
N GLY A 188 -10.92 12.62 7.42
CA GLY A 188 -12.24 13.03 7.88
C GLY A 188 -12.44 12.77 9.38
N ASP A 189 -13.69 12.85 9.80
CA ASP A 189 -14.08 12.68 11.20
C ASP A 189 -15.05 11.52 11.36
N LEU A 190 -14.95 10.81 12.50
CA LEU A 190 -15.88 9.75 12.90
C LEU A 190 -16.56 10.15 14.21
N THR A 191 -17.85 9.88 14.32
CA THR A 191 -18.60 10.06 15.56
C THR A 191 -19.49 8.87 15.85
N GLU A 192 -19.35 8.31 17.05
CA GLU A 192 -20.17 7.20 17.54
C GLU A 192 -20.77 7.52 18.90
N THR A 193 -21.90 6.86 19.23
CA THR A 193 -22.57 7.08 20.52
C THR A 193 -23.05 5.77 21.13
N ALA A 194 -22.92 5.68 22.46
CA ALA A 194 -23.41 4.56 23.24
C ALA A 194 -24.13 5.06 24.51
N THR A 195 -25.40 4.67 24.66
CA THR A 195 -26.22 5.07 25.81
C THR A 195 -26.31 3.98 26.87
N VAL A 196 -26.18 4.41 28.14
CA VAL A 196 -26.41 3.64 29.36
C VAL A 196 -27.68 4.13 30.04
N TYR A 197 -28.52 3.17 30.44
CA TYR A 197 -29.78 3.40 31.11
C TYR A 197 -29.68 3.07 32.61
N ILE A 198 -30.47 3.78 33.41
CA ILE A 198 -30.63 3.48 34.84
C ILE A 198 -31.84 2.58 35.02
N SER A 199 -31.64 1.43 35.65
CA SER A 199 -32.73 0.57 36.10
C SER A 199 -33.59 1.35 37.10
N PRO A 200 -34.90 1.47 36.86
CA PRO A 200 -35.80 2.09 37.83
C PRO A 200 -35.79 1.30 39.13
N LEU A 201 -35.83 2.01 40.25
CA LEU A 201 -36.18 1.41 41.55
C LEU A 201 -37.68 1.18 41.53
N TRP A 202 -38.08 -0.08 41.45
CA TRP A 202 -39.47 -0.42 41.64
C TRP A 202 -39.88 -0.06 43.07
N LYS A 203 -41.01 0.63 43.20
CA LYS A 203 -41.64 0.98 44.47
C LYS A 203 -43.05 0.44 44.43
N GLU A 204 -43.33 -0.56 45.25
CA GLU A 204 -44.71 -0.98 45.55
C GLU A 204 -45.40 0.20 46.27
N LEU A 205 -46.57 0.59 45.76
CA LEU A 205 -47.44 1.61 46.36
C LEU A 205 -48.38 0.98 47.37
#